data_AF-A0ABD5B086-F1
#
_entry.id   AF-A0ABD5B086-F1
#
_cell.length_a   1.000
_cell.length_b   1.000
_cell.length_c   1.000
_cell.angle_alpha   90.00
_cell.angle_beta   90.00
_cell.angle_gamma   90.00
#
_symmetry.space_group_name_H-M   'P 1'
#
loop_
_entity.id
_entity.type
_entity.pdbx_description
1 polymer ?
#
loop_
_entity_poly.entity_id
_entity_poly.type
_entity_poly.pdbx_seq_one_letter_code
_entity_poly.pdbx_strand_id
1 'polypeptide(L)'
;LHTLAIANEAGIDYDLERINEIAKKTPYLSKIAPSSSYSMHDVHEAGGVPAIINELMKKDGTLHPDRLTVTGKTLRENNEGKNIKNFDVIHPLENPYDKQGGLSVLFGNLAPKGAVIKVGGVDPSIKVFTGKAICFNSHDEAV
;
A
#
# COMPACT_ATOMS: atom_id res chain seq x y z
N LEU A 1 0.25 -6.40 9.50
CA LEU A 1 0.02 -6.91 10.87
C LEU A 1 -1.10 -6.15 11.56
N HIS A 2 -0.95 -4.85 11.86
CA HIS A 2 -1.96 -4.08 12.61
C HIS A 2 -3.39 -4.17 12.04
N THR A 3 -3.56 -4.00 10.72
CA THR A 3 -4.89 -4.08 10.08
C THR A 3 -5.57 -5.44 10.25
N LEU A 4 -4.79 -6.54 10.27
CA LEU A 4 -5.33 -7.89 10.48
C LEU A 4 -5.79 -8.09 11.93
N ALA A 5 -5.04 -7.54 12.89
CA ALA A 5 -5.44 -7.57 14.30
C ALA A 5 -6.74 -6.79 14.53
N ILE A 6 -6.88 -5.61 13.89
CA ILE A 6 -8.11 -4.81 13.93
C ILE A 6 -9.28 -5.58 13.29
N ALA A 7 -9.06 -6.25 12.16
CA ALA A 7 -10.10 -7.05 11.51
C ALA A 7 -10.55 -8.20 12.41
N ASN A 8 -9.62 -8.91 13.05
CA ASN A 8 -9.91 -9.98 13.99
C ASN A 8 -10.72 -9.48 15.19
N GLU A 9 -10.33 -8.34 15.79
CA GLU A 9 -11.08 -7.72 16.90
C GLU A 9 -12.50 -7.31 16.48
N ALA A 10 -12.66 -6.84 15.24
CA ALA A 10 -13.95 -6.50 14.66
C ALA A 10 -14.78 -7.73 14.24
N GLY A 11 -14.28 -8.96 14.42
CA GLY A 11 -14.93 -10.20 13.98
C GLY A 11 -15.00 -10.34 12.45
N ILE A 12 -14.12 -9.65 11.72
CA ILE A 12 -14.03 -9.71 10.26
C ILE A 12 -12.98 -10.75 9.89
N ASP A 13 -13.43 -11.83 9.25
CA ASP A 13 -12.52 -12.79 8.64
C ASP A 13 -11.77 -12.14 7.48
N TYR A 14 -10.44 -12.18 7.53
CA TYR A 14 -9.59 -11.47 6.60
C TYR A 14 -8.36 -12.29 6.24
N ASP A 15 -8.45 -12.96 5.10
CA ASP A 15 -7.36 -13.75 4.54
C ASP A 15 -6.18 -12.87 4.10
N LEU A 16 -4.96 -13.38 4.32
CA LEU A 16 -3.73 -12.81 3.81
C LEU A 16 -3.73 -12.74 2.28
N GLU A 17 -4.31 -13.71 1.58
CA GLU A 17 -4.39 -13.70 0.11
C GLU A 17 -5.15 -12.48 -0.43
N ARG A 18 -6.15 -12.01 0.32
CA ARG A 18 -6.95 -10.83 -0.03
C ARG A 18 -6.10 -9.56 -0.12
N ILE A 19 -4.97 -9.49 0.58
CA ILE A 19 -4.01 -8.38 0.46
C ILE A 19 -3.48 -8.29 -0.97
N ASN A 20 -3.18 -9.43 -1.60
CA ASN A 20 -2.73 -9.46 -3.00
C ASN A 20 -3.82 -9.01 -3.97
N GLU A 21 -5.07 -9.38 -3.72
CA GLU A 21 -6.21 -8.94 -4.54
C GLU A 21 -6.38 -7.42 -4.48
N ILE A 22 -6.25 -6.84 -3.29
CA ILE A 22 -6.32 -5.38 -3.09
C ILE A 22 -5.11 -4.69 -3.73
N ALA A 23 -3.91 -5.26 -3.59
CA ALA A 23 -2.70 -4.71 -4.20
C ALA A 23 -2.84 -4.66 -5.74
N LYS A 24 -3.36 -5.70 -6.39
CA LYS A 24 -3.56 -5.73 -7.86
C LYS A 24 -4.43 -4.58 -8.39
N LYS A 25 -5.41 -4.14 -7.61
CA LYS A 25 -6.36 -3.09 -8.01
C LYS A 25 -5.97 -1.69 -7.51
N THR A 26 -5.11 -1.57 -6.52
CA THR A 26 -4.72 -0.28 -5.91
C THR A 26 -3.42 0.25 -6.50
N PRO A 27 -3.45 1.31 -7.33
CA PRO A 27 -2.23 1.90 -7.87
C PRO A 27 -1.43 2.61 -6.77
N TYR A 28 -0.10 2.62 -6.91
CA TYR A 28 0.81 3.22 -5.95
C TYR A 28 1.10 4.69 -6.31
N LEU A 29 0.35 5.62 -5.70
CA LEU A 29 0.38 7.03 -6.09
C LEU A 29 1.43 7.87 -5.34
N SER A 30 1.84 7.48 -4.15
CA SER A 30 2.80 8.26 -3.36
C SER A 30 3.80 7.37 -2.68
N LYS A 31 5.08 7.62 -2.96
CA LYS A 31 6.22 6.93 -2.35
C LYS A 31 6.80 7.87 -1.31
N ILE A 32 6.89 7.40 -0.07
CA ILE A 32 7.35 8.18 1.08
C ILE A 32 8.63 7.52 1.62
N ALA A 33 9.48 8.31 2.25
CA ALA A 33 10.65 7.86 2.98
C ALA A 33 10.33 6.61 3.84
N PRO A 34 11.22 5.60 3.87
CA PRO A 34 12.57 5.58 3.30
C PRO A 34 12.64 5.22 1.80
N SER A 35 11.50 4.98 1.13
CA SER A 35 11.47 4.48 -0.25
C SER A 35 11.55 5.60 -1.31
N SER A 36 11.59 6.86 -0.88
CA SER A 36 11.78 8.06 -1.69
C SER A 36 12.43 9.16 -0.83
N SER A 37 12.70 10.33 -1.44
CA SER A 37 13.15 11.54 -0.74
C SER A 37 12.02 12.34 -0.07
N TYR A 38 10.75 11.97 -0.26
CA TYR A 38 9.61 12.74 0.25
C TYR A 38 9.20 12.29 1.66
N SER A 39 8.87 13.25 2.51
CA SER A 39 8.36 13.05 3.86
C SER A 39 6.83 13.08 3.91
N MET A 40 6.25 12.74 5.06
CA MET A 40 4.82 12.94 5.30
C MET A 40 4.39 14.41 5.27
N HIS A 41 5.31 15.35 5.55
CA HIS A 41 5.04 16.77 5.45
C HIS A 41 4.87 17.19 3.99
N ASP A 42 5.73 16.70 3.10
CA ASP A 42 5.60 16.95 1.66
C ASP A 42 4.28 16.41 1.11
N VAL A 43 3.86 15.23 1.57
CA VAL A 43 2.55 14.65 1.22
C VAL A 43 1.42 15.56 1.69
N HIS A 44 1.50 16.12 2.90
CA HIS A 44 0.50 17.06 3.41
C HIS A 44 0.39 18.31 2.52
N GLU A 45 1.52 18.94 2.20
CA GLU A 45 1.58 20.12 1.33
C GLU A 45 1.09 19.82 -0.09
N ALA A 46 1.33 18.61 -0.59
CA ALA A 46 0.83 18.12 -1.87
C ALA A 46 -0.69 17.86 -1.92
N GLY A 47 -1.42 18.07 -0.81
CA GLY A 47 -2.87 17.85 -0.71
C GLY A 47 -3.28 16.75 0.28
N GLY A 48 -2.30 16.03 0.82
CA GLY A 48 -2.46 15.05 1.88
C GLY A 48 -3.16 13.77 1.46
N VAL A 49 -3.43 12.93 2.46
CA VAL A 49 -4.23 11.71 2.31
C VAL A 49 -5.59 11.97 1.63
N PRO A 50 -6.32 13.09 1.88
CA PRO A 50 -7.56 13.35 1.17
C PRO A 50 -7.40 13.45 -0.35
N ALA A 51 -6.31 14.05 -0.84
CA ALA A 51 -6.04 14.10 -2.27
C ALA A 51 -5.73 12.72 -2.86
N ILE A 52 -4.99 11.89 -2.12
CA ILE A 52 -4.75 10.48 -2.52
C ILE A 52 -6.07 9.71 -2.61
N ILE A 53 -6.95 9.85 -1.61
CA ILE A 53 -8.26 9.18 -1.60
C ILE A 53 -9.12 9.67 -2.78
N ASN A 54 -9.19 10.98 -3.00
CA ASN A 54 -9.92 11.57 -4.12
C ASN A 54 -9.45 11.02 -5.48
N GLU A 55 -8.13 10.92 -5.65
CA GLU A 55 -7.53 10.36 -6.87
C GLU A 55 -7.85 8.87 -7.02
N LEU A 56 -7.70 8.06 -5.96
CA LEU A 56 -8.03 6.63 -5.99
C LEU A 56 -9.51 6.35 -6.23
N MET A 57 -10.42 7.24 -5.80
CA MET A 57 -11.86 7.10 -6.03
C MET A 57 -12.25 7.17 -7.51
N LYS A 58 -11.42 7.77 -8.38
CA LYS A 58 -11.65 7.80 -9.83
C LYS A 58 -11.48 6.44 -10.50
N LYS A 59 -10.83 5.47 -9.82
CA LYS A 59 -10.66 4.09 -10.30
C LYS A 59 -11.62 3.15 -9.58
N ASP A 60 -12.60 2.65 -10.34
CA ASP A 60 -13.58 1.70 -9.84
C ASP A 60 -12.93 0.44 -9.22
N GLY A 61 -13.55 -0.04 -8.15
CA GLY A 61 -13.11 -1.23 -7.41
C GLY A 61 -11.94 -1.01 -6.46
N THR A 62 -11.26 0.14 -6.49
CA THR A 62 -10.14 0.44 -5.58
C THR A 62 -10.62 0.73 -4.17
N LEU A 63 -11.63 1.61 -4.04
CA LEU A 63 -12.21 2.03 -2.78
C LEU A 63 -13.71 1.73 -2.75
N HIS A 64 -14.28 1.74 -1.54
CA HIS A 64 -15.73 1.74 -1.32
C HIS A 64 -16.17 3.15 -0.90
N PRO A 65 -16.47 4.05 -1.87
CA PRO A 65 -16.61 5.49 -1.63
C PRO A 65 -17.81 5.85 -0.74
N ASP A 66 -18.85 5.02 -0.74
CA ASP A 66 -20.10 5.31 0.00
C ASP A 66 -20.08 4.76 1.44
N ARG A 67 -18.91 4.32 1.94
CA ARG A 67 -18.74 3.90 3.34
C ARG A 67 -18.76 5.12 4.26
N LEU A 68 -19.55 5.02 5.32
CA LEU A 68 -19.59 6.03 6.38
C LEU A 68 -18.24 6.16 7.09
N THR A 69 -17.95 7.38 7.54
CA THR A 69 -16.81 7.69 8.41
C THR A 69 -17.30 8.28 9.73
N VAL A 70 -16.38 8.49 10.67
CA VAL A 70 -16.67 9.11 11.97
C VAL A 70 -17.18 10.55 11.88
N THR A 71 -17.08 11.21 10.71
CA THR A 71 -17.65 12.55 10.50
C THR A 71 -19.16 12.52 10.26
N GLY A 72 -19.77 11.34 10.16
CA GLY A 72 -21.17 11.16 9.76
C GLY A 72 -21.40 11.27 8.25
N LYS A 73 -20.35 11.54 7.47
CA LYS A 73 -20.36 11.58 6.01
C LYS A 73 -19.67 10.36 5.41
N THR A 74 -19.97 10.06 4.16
CA THR A 74 -19.29 9.04 3.37
C THR A 74 -17.82 9.38 3.10
N LEU A 75 -17.02 8.39 2.73
CA LEU A 75 -15.65 8.59 2.27
C LEU A 75 -15.61 9.57 1.08
N ARG A 76 -16.57 9.46 0.17
CA ARG A 76 -16.73 10.37 -0.97
C ARG A 76 -16.91 11.82 -0.54
N GLU A 77 -17.94 12.10 0.26
CA GLU A 77 -18.28 13.46 0.69
C GLU A 77 -17.15 14.16 1.46
N ASN A 78 -16.30 13.40 2.16
CA ASN A 78 -15.17 13.96 2.89
C ASN A 78 -13.99 14.36 1.98
N ASN A 79 -13.84 13.72 0.82
CA ASN A 79 -12.63 13.79 0.00
C ASN A 79 -12.86 14.35 -1.41
N GLU A 80 -14.11 14.43 -1.87
CA GLU A 80 -14.44 15.00 -3.19
C GLU A 80 -13.95 16.45 -3.30
N GLY A 81 -13.33 16.77 -4.45
CA GLY A 81 -12.74 18.08 -4.71
C GLY A 81 -11.40 18.35 -4.01
N LYS A 82 -10.85 17.39 -3.25
CA LYS A 82 -9.49 17.49 -2.69
C LYS A 82 -8.48 17.11 -3.78
N ASN A 83 -7.91 18.12 -4.43
CA ASN A 83 -7.01 17.92 -5.56
C ASN A 83 -5.55 17.78 -5.11
N ILE A 84 -4.78 17.03 -5.90
CA ILE A 84 -3.32 17.00 -5.81
C ILE A 84 -2.77 18.38 -6.15
N LYS A 85 -1.87 18.88 -5.30
CA LYS A 85 -1.21 20.18 -5.46
C LYS A 85 0.22 20.07 -5.99
N ASN A 86 0.86 18.91 -5.79
CA ASN A 86 2.20 18.64 -6.28
C ASN A 86 2.27 17.21 -6.83
N PHE A 87 2.41 17.10 -8.16
CA PHE A 87 2.40 15.83 -8.88
C PHE A 87 3.69 15.02 -8.75
N ASP A 88 4.79 15.63 -8.29
CA ASP A 88 6.04 14.91 -8.03
C ASP A 88 5.94 14.08 -6.72
N VAL A 89 5.13 14.56 -5.77
CA VAL A 89 4.93 13.93 -4.45
C VAL A 89 3.77 12.94 -4.46
N ILE A 90 2.66 13.31 -5.09
CA ILE A 90 1.48 12.46 -5.27
C ILE A 90 1.18 12.39 -6.76
N HIS A 91 1.37 11.22 -7.34
CA HIS A 91 1.14 11.01 -8.75
C HIS A 91 -0.35 10.84 -9.07
N PRO A 92 -0.80 11.26 -10.26
CA PRO A 92 -2.17 11.00 -10.71
C PRO A 92 -2.33 9.55 -11.18
N LEU A 93 -3.57 9.08 -11.32
CA LEU A 93 -3.86 7.70 -11.75
C LEU A 93 -3.26 7.33 -13.11
N GLU A 94 -3.09 8.31 -13.99
CA GLU A 94 -2.55 8.12 -15.34
C GLU A 94 -1.05 7.86 -15.33
N ASN A 95 -0.32 8.33 -14.31
CA ASN A 95 1.13 8.19 -14.19
C ASN A 95 1.58 7.77 -12.77
N PRO A 96 1.08 6.65 -12.23
CA PRO A 96 1.43 6.21 -10.88
C PRO A 96 2.87 5.68 -10.84
N TYR A 97 3.45 5.56 -9.64
CA TYR A 97 4.74 4.88 -9.48
C TYR A 97 4.67 3.42 -9.93
N ASP A 98 3.56 2.76 -9.60
CA ASP A 98 3.23 1.41 -10.08
C ASP A 98 1.71 1.28 -10.21
N LYS A 99 1.26 0.47 -11.17
CA LYS A 99 -0.16 0.17 -11.37
C LYS A 99 -0.73 -0.74 -10.27
N GLN A 100 0.14 -1.39 -9.51
CA GLN A 100 -0.18 -2.26 -8.39
C GLN A 100 0.37 -1.70 -7.07
N GLY A 101 -0.22 -2.15 -5.97
CA GLY A 101 0.11 -1.70 -4.63
C GLY A 101 1.49 -2.18 -4.17
N GLY A 102 2.07 -1.47 -3.21
CA GLY A 102 3.45 -1.70 -2.77
C GLY A 102 3.69 -2.93 -1.88
N LEU A 103 2.71 -3.81 -1.69
CA LEU A 103 2.81 -5.02 -0.87
C LEU A 103 2.47 -6.26 -1.70
N SER A 104 3.18 -7.35 -1.43
CA SER A 104 2.86 -8.68 -1.95
C SER A 104 3.03 -9.72 -0.86
N VAL A 105 2.13 -10.69 -0.83
CA VAL A 105 2.17 -11.87 0.03
C VAL A 105 2.63 -13.05 -0.82
N LEU A 106 3.73 -13.68 -0.42
CA LEU A 106 4.36 -14.83 -1.05
C LEU A 106 4.04 -16.10 -0.28
N PHE A 107 3.70 -17.15 -1.00
CA PHE A 107 3.40 -18.48 -0.45
C PHE A 107 4.33 -19.52 -1.05
N GLY A 108 4.60 -20.57 -0.29
CA GLY A 108 5.44 -21.68 -0.74
C GLY A 108 5.80 -22.62 0.42
N ASN A 109 6.62 -23.62 0.13
CA ASN A 109 7.06 -24.60 1.14
C ASN A 109 7.79 -23.97 2.34
N LEU A 110 8.52 -22.86 2.15
CA LEU A 110 9.18 -22.12 3.23
C LEU A 110 8.24 -21.17 4.00
N ALA A 111 7.16 -20.72 3.35
CA ALA A 111 6.19 -19.78 3.92
C ALA A 111 4.76 -20.30 3.67
N PRO A 112 4.37 -21.45 4.26
CA PRO A 112 3.07 -22.07 3.98
C PRO A 112 1.89 -21.22 4.47
N LYS A 113 2.12 -20.33 5.42
CA LYS A 113 1.13 -19.37 5.95
C LYS A 113 1.32 -17.95 5.40
N GLY A 114 2.16 -17.79 4.38
CA GLY A 114 2.46 -16.51 3.76
C GLY A 114 3.63 -15.76 4.40
N ALA A 115 4.37 -15.03 3.56
CA ALA A 115 5.37 -14.04 3.94
C ALA A 115 5.10 -12.73 3.17
N VAL A 116 5.39 -11.57 3.75
CA VAL A 116 5.08 -10.27 3.13
C VAL A 116 6.36 -9.60 2.66
N ILE A 117 6.35 -9.08 1.43
CA ILE A 117 7.40 -8.22 0.88
C ILE A 117 6.84 -6.86 0.48
N LYS A 118 7.62 -5.80 0.72
CA LYS A 118 7.32 -4.46 0.23
C LYS A 118 7.91 -4.28 -1.17
N VAL A 119 7.12 -4.61 -2.19
CA VAL A 119 7.51 -4.51 -3.61
C VAL A 119 7.99 -3.11 -3.98
N GLY A 120 7.37 -2.07 -3.41
CA GLY A 120 7.76 -0.68 -3.68
C GLY A 120 9.20 -0.32 -3.27
N GLY A 121 9.85 -1.14 -2.44
CA GLY A 121 11.25 -0.97 -2.03
C GLY A 121 12.24 -1.91 -2.73
N VAL A 122 11.78 -2.79 -3.62
CA VAL A 122 12.64 -3.73 -4.36
C VAL A 122 13.10 -3.08 -5.66
N ASP A 123 14.33 -3.40 -6.09
CA ASP A 123 14.83 -3.00 -7.40
C ASP A 123 13.89 -3.51 -8.51
N PRO A 124 13.39 -2.66 -9.42
CA PRO A 124 12.44 -3.08 -10.46
C PRO A 124 12.95 -4.19 -11.40
N SER A 125 14.27 -4.35 -11.53
CA SER A 125 14.89 -5.43 -12.31
C SER A 125 14.77 -6.79 -11.62
N ILE A 126 14.57 -6.81 -10.29
CA ILE A 126 14.49 -8.03 -9.48
C ILE A 126 13.01 -8.42 -9.31
N LYS A 127 12.52 -9.25 -10.24
CA LYS A 127 11.18 -9.86 -10.14
C LYS A 127 11.22 -11.30 -9.65
N VAL A 128 12.32 -11.99 -9.92
CA VAL A 128 12.58 -13.38 -9.51
C VAL A 128 14.04 -13.46 -9.09
N PHE A 129 14.31 -14.12 -7.97
CA PHE A 129 15.66 -14.37 -7.49
C PHE A 129 15.81 -15.85 -7.13
N THR A 130 16.96 -16.42 -7.46
CA THR A 130 17.34 -17.79 -7.06
C THR A 130 18.80 -17.76 -6.66
N GLY A 131 19.09 -18.33 -5.50
CA GLY A 131 20.44 -18.34 -4.94
C GLY A 131 20.59 -19.39 -3.86
N LYS A 132 21.84 -19.58 -3.42
CA LYS A 132 22.14 -20.45 -2.28
C LYS A 132 21.76 -19.74 -0.98
N ALA A 133 21.02 -20.42 -0.11
CA ALA A 133 20.69 -19.89 1.20
C ALA A 133 21.96 -19.76 2.06
N ILE A 134 22.13 -18.59 2.69
CA ILE A 134 23.09 -18.34 3.76
C ILE A 134 22.24 -18.11 5.01
N CYS A 135 22.33 -19.03 5.98
CA CYS A 135 21.45 -19.06 7.13
C CYS A 135 22.20 -18.63 8.39
N PHE A 136 21.54 -17.79 9.19
CA PHE A 136 22.01 -17.33 10.49
C PHE A 136 20.90 -17.60 11.51
N ASN A 137 21.26 -17.86 12.77
CA ASN A 137 20.29 -18.17 13.82
C ASN A 137 19.91 -16.94 14.66
N SER A 138 20.60 -15.82 14.46
CA SER A 138 20.35 -14.57 15.18
C SER A 138 20.63 -13.35 14.31
N HIS A 139 20.20 -12.18 14.80
CA HIS A 139 20.58 -10.91 14.20
C HIS A 139 22.09 -10.67 14.31
N ASP A 140 22.68 -10.90 15.48
CA ASP A 140 24.10 -10.67 15.76
C ASP A 140 25.04 -11.50 14.89
N GLU A 141 24.63 -12.71 14.49
CA GLU A 141 25.41 -13.54 13.55
C GLU A 141 25.36 -13.01 12.10
N ALA A 142 24.33 -12.23 11.76
CA ALA A 142 24.03 -11.80 10.39
C ALA A 142 24.57 -10.40 10.04
N VAL A 143 25.00 -9.61 11.03
CA VAL A 143 25.45 -8.21 10.86
C VAL A 143 26.95 -8.02 10.99
#